data_AF-A0A841T8L3-F1
#
_entry.id   AF-A0A841T8L3-F1
#
_cell.length_a   1.000
_cell.length_b   1.000
_cell.length_c   1.000
_cell.angle_alpha   90.00
_cell.angle_beta   90.00
_cell.angle_gamma   90.00
#
_symmetry.space_group_name_H-M   'P 1'
#
loop_
_entity.id
_entity.type
_entity.pdbx_description
1 polymer ?
#
loop_
_entity_poly.entity_id
_entity_poly.type
_entity_poly.pdbx_seq_one_letter_code
_entity_poly.pdbx_strand_id
1 'polypeptide(L)' 'MKSNPLQLAVLGLMVLIFGIIDMIMINLTVGIVLTVAGVVVASAGWNQHRKNKRSSNR' A
#
# COMPACT_ATOMS: atom_id res chain seq x y z
N MET A 1 1.09 -10.00 -16.74
CA MET A 1 0.24 -10.13 -15.53
C MET A 1 -0.61 -8.87 -15.42
N LYS A 2 -1.95 -8.97 -15.48
CA LYS A 2 -2.84 -7.81 -15.34
C LYS A 2 -2.83 -7.38 -13.87
N SER A 3 -2.01 -6.39 -13.52
CA SER A 3 -1.93 -5.88 -12.15
C SER A 3 -3.28 -5.32 -11.73
N ASN A 4 -3.97 -6.01 -10.82
CA ASN A 4 -5.29 -5.62 -10.38
C ASN A 4 -5.11 -4.49 -9.33
N PRO A 5 -5.67 -3.28 -9.53
CA PRO A 5 -5.42 -2.14 -8.64
C PRO A 5 -5.84 -2.42 -7.18
N LEU A 6 -6.80 -3.34 -6.98
CA LEU A 6 -7.18 -3.79 -5.64
C LEU A 6 -6.07 -4.61 -4.96
N GLN A 7 -5.36 -5.48 -5.70
CA GLN A 7 -4.24 -6.25 -5.15
C GLN A 7 -3.09 -5.34 -4.73
N LEU A 8 -2.83 -4.27 -5.48
CA LEU A 8 -1.80 -3.29 -5.11
C LEU A 8 -2.15 -2.56 -3.81
N ALA A 9 -3.42 -2.19 -3.62
CA ALA A 9 -3.88 -1.58 -2.38
C ALA A 9 -3.79 -2.54 -1.18
N VAL A 10 -4.19 -3.80 -1.37
CA VAL A 10 -4.10 -4.85 -0.34
C VAL A 10 -2.65 -5.14 0.04
N LEU A 11 -1.76 -5.20 -0.95
CA LEU A 11 -0.32 -5.36 -0.71
C LEU A 11 0.25 -4.19 0.10
N GLY A 12 -0.09 -2.94 -0.27
CA GLY A 12 0.33 -1.76 0.48
C GLY A 12 -0.16 -1.78 1.93
N LEU A 13 -1.40 -2.21 2.15
CA LEU A 13 -1.96 -2.36 3.50
C LEU A 13 -1.23 -3.45 4.31
N MET A 14 -0.95 -4.60 3.70
CA MET A 14 -0.19 -5.69 4.34
C MET A 14 1.21 -5.24 4.76
N VAL A 15 1.92 -4.54 3.87
CA VAL A 15 3.26 -3.99 4.16
C VAL A 15 3.19 -2.95 5.29
N LEU A 16 2.14 -2.12 5.32
CA LEU A 16 1.94 -1.12 6.36
C LEU A 16 1.70 -1.76 7.73
N ILE A 17 0.85 -2.78 7.82
CA ILE A 17 0.62 -3.54 9.07
C ILE A 17 1.93 -4.18 9.53
N PHE A 18 2.69 -4.79 8.61
CA PHE A 18 3.95 -5.42 8.92
C PHE A 18 4.98 -4.41 9.44
N GLY A 19 5.09 -3.23 8.83
CA GLY A 19 5.97 -2.16 9.28
C GLY A 19 5.63 -1.65 10.68
N ILE A 20 4.34 -1.53 11.02
CA ILE A 20 3.90 -1.14 12.37
C ILE A 20 4.30 -2.21 13.40
N ILE A 21 4.10 -3.49 13.09
CA ILE A 21 4.47 -4.59 13.99
C ILE A 21 5.99 -4.63 14.18
N ASP A 22 6.77 -4.48 13.10
CA ASP A 22 8.23 -4.48 13.11
C ASP A 22 8.79 -3.32 13.95
N MET A 23 8.15 -2.15 13.88
CA MET A 23 8.49 -0.96 14.67
C MET A 23 8.30 -1.19 16.18
N ILE A 24 7.32 -2.01 16.57
CA ILE A 24 7.00 -2.30 17.98
C ILE A 24 7.84 -3.48 18.51
N MET A 25 8.07 -4.50 17.70
CA MET A 25 8.57 -5.81 18.16
C MET A 25 10.05 -6.07 17.86
N ILE A 26 10.61 -5.48 16.80
CA ILE A 26 11.91 -5.90 16.25
C ILE A 26 12.86 -4.72 16.12
N ASN A 27 12.57 -3.76 15.23
CA ASN A 27 13.46 -2.63 14.96
C ASN A 27 12.69 -1.40 14.47
N LEU A 28 12.75 -0.33 15.27
CA LEU A 28 12.11 0.95 14.97
C LEU A 28 12.49 1.50 13.58
N THR A 29 13.76 1.42 13.21
CA THR A 29 14.28 2.01 11.96
C THR A 29 13.73 1.29 10.74
N VAL A 30 13.76 -0.05 10.74
CA VAL A 30 13.26 -0.87 9.64
C VAL A 30 11.74 -0.75 9.53
N GLY A 31 11.04 -0.78 10.67
CA GLY A 31 9.60 -0.58 10.74
C GLY A 31 9.15 0.77 10.17
N ILE A 32 9.86 1.86 10.45
CA ILE A 32 9.55 3.19 9.87
C ILE A 32 9.66 3.15 8.34
N VAL A 33 10.74 2.59 7.79
CA VAL A 33 10.94 2.50 6.33
C VAL A 33 9.84 1.67 5.67
N LEU A 34 9.50 0.52 6.25
CA LEU A 34 8.41 -0.34 5.78
C LEU A 34 7.05 0.36 5.83
N THR A 35 6.78 1.08 6.91
CA THR A 35 5.52 1.79 7.10
C THR A 35 5.37 2.89 6.04
N VAL A 36 6.41 3.69 5.79
CA VAL A 36 6.42 4.71 4.74
C VAL A 36 6.21 4.09 3.36
N ALA A 37 6.93 3.01 3.05
CA ALA A 37 6.75 2.29 1.79
C ALA A 37 5.32 1.75 1.62
N GLY A 38 4.73 1.19 2.68
CA GLY A 38 3.36 0.71 2.71
C GLY A 38 2.34 1.82 2.43
N VAL A 39 2.51 3.00 3.02
CA VAL A 39 1.64 4.17 2.77
C VAL A 39 1.70 4.60 1.30
N VAL A 40 2.91 4.67 0.73
CA VAL A 40 3.09 5.08 -0.67
C VAL A 40 2.43 4.07 -1.62
N VAL A 41 2.62 2.78 -1.40
CA VAL A 41 2.02 1.73 -2.24
C VAL A 41 0.50 1.71 -2.09
N ALA A 42 -0.02 1.82 -0.87
CA ALA A 42 -1.46 1.84 -0.62
C ALA A 42 -2.15 3.06 -1.27
N SER A 43 -1.54 4.24 -1.15
CA SER A 43 -2.04 5.47 -1.77
C SER A 43 -1.96 5.44 -3.31
N ALA A 44 -0.89 4.86 -3.88
CA ALA A 44 -0.77 4.64 -5.31
C ALA A 44 -1.85 3.68 -5.84
N GLY A 45 -2.07 2.55 -5.15
CA GLY A 45 -3.13 1.60 -5.47
C GLY A 45 -4.53 2.22 -5.39
N TRP A 46 -4.78 3.05 -4.37
CA TRP A 46 -6.04 3.78 -4.21
C TRP A 46 -6.28 4.80 -5.33
N ASN A 47 -5.25 5.58 -5.68
CA ASN A 47 -5.33 6.55 -6.77
C ASN A 47 -5.56 5.85 -8.11
N GLN A 48 -4.91 4.71 -8.35
CA GLN A 48 -5.12 3.93 -9.57
C GLN A 48 -6.52 3.33 -9.62
N HIS A 49 -7.07 2.86 -8.49
CA HIS A 49 -8.45 2.40 -8.41
C HIS A 49 -9.46 3.53 -8.71
N ARG A 50 -9.24 4.73 -8.15
CA ARG A 50 -10.08 5.91 -8.45
C ARG A 50 -9.99 6.34 -9.91
N LYS A 51 -8.80 6.33 -10.52
CA LYS A 51 -8.60 6.64 -11.94
C LYS A 51 -9.34 5.66 -12.84
N ASN A 52 -9.27 4.36 -12.55
CA ASN A 52 -9.98 3.34 -13.32
C ASN A 52 -11.50 3.47 -13.20
N LYS A 53 -12.04 3.83 -12.02
CA LYS A 53 -13.47 4.13 -11.86
C LYS A 53 -13.89 5.40 -12.62
N ARG A 54 -13.08 6.46 -12.63
CA ARG A 54 -13.36 7.69 -13.39
C ARG A 54 -13.29 7.49 -14.90
N SER A 55 -12.43 6.60 -15.38
CA SER A 55 -12.31 6.29 -16.81
C SER A 55 -13.43 5.39 -17.33
N SER A 56 -14.18 4.70 -16.46
CA SER A 56 -15.29 3.82 -16.85
C SER A 56 -16.63 4.55 -17.03
N ASN A 57 -16.67 5.88 -16.78
CA ASN A 57 -17.90 6.70 -16.85
C ASN A 57 -17.81 7.82 -17.90
N ARG A 58 -16.91 7.68 -18.88
CA ARG A 58 -16.83 8.45 -20.12
C ARG A 58 -16.95 7.49 -21.28
#